data_AF-A0A377CDI5-F1
#
_entry.id   AF-A0A377CDI5-F1
#
_cell.length_a   1.000
_cell.length_b   1.000
_cell.length_c   1.000
_cell.angle_alpha   90.00
_cell.angle_beta   90.00
_cell.angle_gamma   90.00
#
_symmetry.space_group_name_H-M   'P 1'
#
loop_
_entity.id
_entity.type
_entity.pdbx_description
1 polymer ?
#
loop_
_entity_poly.entity_id
_entity_poly.type
_entity_poly.pdbx_seq_one_letter_code
_entity_poly.pdbx_strand_id
1 'polypeptide(L)' 'MKLLILGNHTCGNRGDSAILRGLLDAINILNPHTEVDVMSRYPVSSSWLLNRPVMAIRCSFK' A
#
# COMPACT_ATOMS: atom_id res chain seq x y z
N MET A 1 7.40 -12.85 -8.36
CA MET A 1 6.23 -12.22 -9.01
C MET A 1 6.14 -10.79 -8.50
N LYS A 2 5.81 -9.79 -9.33
CA LYS A 2 5.71 -8.40 -8.90
C LYS A 2 4.25 -7.98 -8.87
N LEU A 3 3.77 -7.52 -7.71
CA LEU A 3 2.36 -7.15 -7.48
C LEU A 3 2.27 -5.65 -7.20
N LEU A 4 1.48 -4.92 -7.99
CA LEU A 4 1.18 -3.51 -7.75
C LEU A 4 -0.22 -3.38 -7.15
N ILE A 5 -0.30 -2.84 -5.94
CA ILE A 5 -1.59 -2.56 -5.29
C ILE A 5 -1.93 -1.08 -5.47
N LEU A 6 -2.95 -0.81 -6.29
CA LEU A 6 -3.48 0.53 -6.51
C LEU A 6 -4.56 0.85 -5.47
N GLY A 7 -4.15 1.45 -4.35
CA GLY A 7 -5.06 1.82 -3.27
C GLY A 7 -5.57 3.25 -3.38
N ASN A 8 -6.81 3.44 -3.84
CA ASN A 8 -7.58 4.67 -3.62
C ASN A 8 -7.73 4.99 -2.12
N HIS A 9 -7.73 3.98 -1.26
CA HIS A 9 -8.33 4.07 0.07
C HIS A 9 -7.36 4.25 1.25
N THR A 10 -6.06 4.35 1.03
CA THR A 10 -5.14 4.82 2.09
C THR A 10 -5.14 6.35 2.19
N CYS A 11 -6.29 7.00 1.98
CA CYS A 11 -6.48 8.43 2.24
C CYS A 11 -6.45 8.78 3.74
N GLY A 12 -5.65 8.06 4.55
CA GLY A 12 -5.56 8.23 6.00
C GLY A 12 -6.61 7.45 6.81
N ASN A 13 -7.42 6.59 6.18
CA ASN A 13 -8.39 5.78 6.92
C ASN A 13 -7.71 4.57 7.59
N ARG A 14 -7.91 4.43 8.91
CA ARG A 14 -7.33 3.35 9.71
C ARG A 14 -7.90 1.98 9.34
N GLY A 15 -9.19 1.92 9.00
CA GLY A 15 -9.86 0.67 8.63
C GLY A 15 -9.30 0.06 7.35
N ASP A 16 -9.26 0.86 6.28
CA ASP A 16 -8.72 0.43 4.97
C ASP A 16 -7.24 0.02 5.08
N SER A 17 -6.48 0.71 5.92
CA SER A 17 -5.07 0.40 6.16
C SER A 17 -4.89 -0.93 6.92
N ALA A 18 -5.78 -1.26 7.86
CA ALA A 18 -5.73 -2.54 8.57
C ALA A 18 -6.02 -3.72 7.64
N ILE A 19 -7.03 -3.58 6.76
CA ILE A 19 -7.37 -4.59 5.75
C ILE A 19 -6.19 -4.79 4.80
N LEU A 20 -5.63 -3.70 4.26
CA LEU A 20 -4.51 -3.75 3.34
C LEU A 20 -3.25 -4.35 4.00
N ARG A 21 -2.97 -4.02 5.26
CA ARG A 21 -1.87 -4.64 6.01
C ARG A 21 -2.08 -6.15 6.16
N GLY A 22 -3.29 -6.61 6.50
CA GLY A 22 -3.58 -8.04 6.60
C GLY A 22 -3.40 -8.77 5.27
N LEU A 23 -3.81 -8.16 4.15
CA LEU A 23 -3.59 -8.72 2.82
C LEU A 23 -2.09 -8.80 2.48
N LEU A 24 -1.33 -7.74 2.75
CA LEU A 24 0.12 -7.72 2.52
C LEU A 24 0.84 -8.78 3.35
N ASP A 25 0.42 -8.97 4.59
CA ASP A 25 0.99 -9.97 5.49
C ASP A 25 0.70 -11.39 4.99
N ALA A 26 -0.55 -11.66 4.57
CA ALA A 26 -0.93 -12.93 3.96
C ALA A 26 -0.12 -13.25 2.69
N ILE A 27 0.11 -12.26 1.81
CA ILE A 27 0.93 -12.43 0.62
C ILE A 27 2.37 -12.76 1.00
N ASN A 28 2.93 -12.08 2.01
CA ASN A 28 4.29 -12.31 2.47
C ASN A 28 4.47 -13.71 3.10
N ILE A 29 3.46 -14.21 3.81
CA ILE A 29 3.45 -15.58 4.36
C ILE A 29 3.41 -16.62 3.24
N LEU A 30 2.54 -16.43 2.23
CA LEU A 30 2.35 -17.39 1.15
C LEU A 30 3.51 -17.40 0.15
N ASN A 31 4.12 -16.25 -0.11
CA ASN A 31 5.23 -16.13 -1.03
C ASN A 31 6.17 -14.98 -0.64
N PRO A 32 7.19 -15.26 0.20
CA PRO A 32 8.10 -14.24 0.76
C PRO A 32 9.02 -13.59 -0.29
N HIS A 33 9.10 -14.16 -1.49
CA HIS A 33 9.85 -13.57 -2.61
C HIS A 33 9.00 -12.62 -3.47
N THR A 34 7.75 -12.34 -3.06
CA THR A 34 6.87 -11.43 -3.78
C THR A 34 7.25 -9.99 -3.45
N GLU A 35 7.65 -9.25 -4.48
CA GLU A 35 7.84 -7.81 -4.38
C GLU A 35 6.47 -7.14 -4.53
N VAL A 36 6.02 -6.47 -3.48
CA VAL A 36 4.73 -5.77 -3.48
C VAL A 36 4.96 -4.27 -3.38
N ASP A 37 4.53 -3.52 -4.39
CA ASP A 37 4.61 -2.06 -4.40
C ASP A 37 3.24 -1.46 -4.09
N VAL A 38 3.21 -0.46 -3.20
CA VAL A 38 1.99 0.25 -2.82
C VAL A 38 2.10 1.71 -3.23
N MET A 39 1.07 2.21 -3.91
CA MET A 39 0.99 3.60 -4.36
C MET A 39 -0.18 4.33 -3.70
N SER A 40 0.03 5.60 -3.31
CA SER A 40 -1.02 6.45 -2.73
C SER A 40 -0.85 7.93 -3.10
N ARG A 41 -1.96 8.68 -3.08
CA ARG A 41 -1.97 10.15 -3.13
C ARG A 41 -1.49 10.79 -1.83
N TYR A 42 -1.57 10.06 -0.71
CA TYR A 42 -1.15 10.53 0.62
C TYR A 42 -0.03 9.63 1.16
N PRO A 43 1.18 9.68 0.56
CA PRO A 43 2.25 8.72 0.83
C PRO A 43 2.71 8.75 2.30
N VAL A 44 2.75 9.93 2.93
CA VAL A 44 3.22 10.10 4.31
C VAL A 44 2.28 9.43 5.30
N SER A 45 0.99 9.76 5.27
CA SER A 45 0.01 9.15 6.19
C SER A 45 -0.19 7.66 5.93
N SER A 46 -0.18 7.25 4.65
CA SER A 46 -0.27 5.84 4.26
C SER A 46 0.93 5.03 4.74
N SER A 47 2.14 5.59 4.65
CA SER A 47 3.38 4.94 5.10
C SER A 47 3.35 4.67 6.60
N TRP A 48 2.87 5.64 7.40
CA TRP A 48 2.68 5.48 8.84
C TRP A 48 1.69 4.36 9.17
N LEU A 49 0.53 4.34 8.49
CA LEU A 49 -0.51 3.35 8.77
C LEU A 49 -0.11 1.94 8.33
N LEU A 50 0.59 1.81 7.21
CA LEU A 50 1.05 0.53 6.69
C LEU A 50 2.41 0.09 7.25
N ASN A 51 3.14 0.98 7.94
CA ASN A 51 4.53 0.80 8.42
C ASN A 51 5.46 0.30 7.32
N ARG A 52 5.37 0.93 6.14
CA ARG A 52 6.18 0.58 4.97
C ARG A 52 6.26 1.76 4.00
N PRO A 53 7.30 1.84 3.17
CA PRO A 53 7.36 2.86 2.14
C PRO A 53 6.18 2.72 1.18
N VAL A 54 5.54 3.86 0.91
CA VAL A 54 4.44 3.99 -0.05
C VAL A 54 4.87 5.00 -1.11
N MET A 55 4.78 4.59 -2.37
CA MET A 55 5.13 5.44 -3.49
C MET A 55 4.07 6.52 -3.68
N ALA A 56 4.53 7.76 -3.84
CA ALA A 56 3.65 8.87 -4.15
C ALA A 56 3.14 8.73 -5.59
N ILE A 57 1.82 8.77 -5.79
CA ILE A 57 1.25 9.00 -7.12
C ILE A 57 1.43 10.48 -7.45
N ARG A 58 2.39 10.81 -8.34
CA ARG A 58 2.35 12.07 -9.09
C ARG A 58 1.20 11.96 -10.10
N CYS A 59 0.00 12.33 -9.67
CA CYS A 59 -1.12 12.45 -10.59
C CYS A 59 -0.93 13.77 -11.37
N SER A 60 -0.15 13.74 -12.47
CA SER A 60 -0.30 14.72 -13.55
C SER A 60 -1.49 14.33 -14.41
N PHE A 61 -2.69 14.31 -13.82
CA PHE A 61 -3.94 14.40 -14.58
C PHE A 61 -4.55 15.74 -14.19
N LYS A 62 -4.09 16.76 -14.90
CA LYS A 62 -4.88 17.96 -15.15
C LYS A 62 -5.73 17.67 -16.38
#